data_AF-A0A6C8H345-F1
#
_entry.id   AF-A0A6C8H345-F1
#
_cell.length_a   1.000
_cell.length_b   1.000
_cell.length_c   1.000
_cell.angle_alpha   90.00
_cell.angle_beta   90.00
_cell.angle_gamma   90.00
#
_symmetry.space_group_name_H-M   'P 1'
#
loop_
_entity.id
_entity.type
_entity.pdbx_description
1 polymer ?
#
loop_
_entity_poly.entity_id
_entity_poly.type
_entity_poly.pdbx_seq_one_letter_code
_entity_poly.pdbx_strand_id
1 'polypeptide(L)' 'FFSIAGAWRGTGVIEHVVVIQGRLDMCTGGVWQTIDAGKGLRFAGDTAHTYRNSSDQTVHFHSLIHYPRD' A
#
# COMPACT_ATOMS: atom_id res chain seq x y z
N PHE A 1 -7.90 13.64 -6.86
CA PHE A 1 -7.79 12.82 -5.63
C PHE A 1 -8.49 11.50 -5.87
N PHE A 2 -7.78 10.37 -5.77
CA PHE A 2 -8.37 9.04 -5.88
C PHE A 2 -7.95 8.18 -4.70
N SER A 3 -8.82 7.25 -4.32
CA SER A 3 -8.61 6.30 -3.24
C SER A 3 -8.99 4.90 -3.71
N ILE A 4 -8.16 3.90 -3.40
CA ILE A 4 -8.41 2.50 -3.71
C ILE A 4 -8.36 1.73 -2.40
N ALA A 5 -9.42 1.00 -2.07
CA ALA A 5 -9.45 0.12 -0.89
C ALA A 5 -9.06 -1.30 -1.29
N GLY A 6 -8.36 -2.00 -0.39
CA GLY A 6 -7.91 -3.37 -0.57
C GLY A 6 -8.01 -4.19 0.73
N ALA A 7 -8.18 -5.49 0.55
CA ALA A 7 -8.01 -6.53 1.56
C ALA A 7 -7.87 -7.86 0.79
N TRP A 8 -6.65 -8.41 0.73
CA TRP A 8 -6.40 -9.63 -0.02
C TRP A 8 -6.97 -10.85 0.71
N ARG A 9 -7.34 -11.87 -0.05
CA ARG A 9 -7.85 -13.11 0.53
C ARG A 9 -6.70 -14.05 0.87
N GLY A 10 -6.79 -14.76 1.99
CA GLY A 10 -5.78 -15.73 2.42
C GLY A 10 -5.09 -15.28 3.70
N THR A 11 -4.95 -16.20 4.65
CA THR A 11 -4.39 -15.89 5.96
C THR A 11 -2.88 -15.61 5.86
N GLY A 12 -2.44 -14.53 6.48
CA GLY A 12 -1.01 -14.18 6.55
C GLY A 12 -0.45 -13.63 5.25
N VAL A 13 -1.30 -13.17 4.32
CA VAL A 13 -0.84 -12.46 3.12
C VAL A 13 -0.10 -11.21 3.55
N ILE A 14 1.08 -11.01 2.97
CA ILE A 14 1.88 -9.82 3.22
C ILE A 14 1.94 -9.03 1.92
N GLU A 15 1.62 -7.76 2.01
CA GLU A 15 1.85 -6.84 0.92
C GLU A 15 3.03 -5.92 1.24
N HIS A 16 3.84 -5.64 0.22
CA HIS A 16 4.92 -4.69 0.28
C HIS A 16 4.74 -3.67 -0.85
N VAL A 17 4.52 -2.43 -0.47
CA VAL A 17 4.36 -1.31 -1.39
C VAL A 17 5.65 -0.52 -1.43
N VAL A 18 6.16 -0.24 -2.63
CA VAL A 18 7.38 0.56 -2.83
C VAL A 18 7.06 1.71 -3.79
N VAL A 19 7.23 2.94 -3.34
CA VAL A 19 6.99 4.13 -4.17
C VAL A 19 8.20 4.39 -5.05
N ILE A 20 7.97 4.44 -6.37
CA ILE A 20 9.00 4.71 -7.37
C ILE A 20 9.04 6.20 -7.72
N GLN A 21 7.87 6.84 -7.80
CA GLN A 21 7.75 8.27 -8.11
C GLN A 21 6.56 8.86 -7.36
N GLY A 22 6.71 10.11 -6.91
CA GLY A 22 5.67 10.85 -6.20
C GLY A 22 5.57 10.45 -4.73
N ARG A 23 4.38 10.62 -4.17
CA ARG A 23 4.08 10.39 -2.76
C ARG A 23 2.75 9.66 -2.62
N LEU A 24 2.75 8.55 -1.90
CA LEU A 24 1.58 7.74 -1.67
C LEU A 24 1.14 7.85 -0.21
N ASP A 25 -0.13 8.16 0.03
CA ASP A 25 -0.70 7.99 1.35
C ASP A 25 -1.32 6.60 1.47
N MET A 26 -1.03 5.92 2.57
CA MET A 26 -1.61 4.63 2.90
C MET A 26 -2.32 4.66 4.24
N CYS A 27 -3.50 4.07 4.32
CA CYS A 27 -4.18 3.76 5.58
C CYS A 27 -4.04 2.28 5.86
N THR A 28 -3.40 1.91 6.96
CA THR A 28 -3.29 0.52 7.42
C THR A 28 -3.63 0.48 8.91
N GLY A 29 -4.47 -0.47 9.35
CA GLY A 29 -4.92 -0.52 10.75
C GLY A 29 -5.60 0.76 11.24
N GLY A 30 -6.21 1.54 10.34
CA GLY A 30 -6.84 2.83 10.65
C GLY A 30 -5.85 4.01 10.79
N VAL A 31 -4.55 3.78 10.62
CA VAL A 31 -3.52 4.83 10.71
C VAL A 31 -3.06 5.24 9.33
N TRP A 32 -3.08 6.54 9.06
CA TRP A 32 -2.55 7.13 7.83
C TRP A 32 -1.05 7.34 7.92
N GLN A 33 -0.35 6.96 6.86
CA GLN A 33 1.08 7.11 6.69
C GLN A 33 1.37 7.61 5.27
N THR A 34 2.39 8.44 5.15
CA THR A 34 2.85 8.94 3.85
C THR A 34 4.17 8.27 3.48
N ILE A 35 4.23 7.71 2.28
CA ILE A 35 5.39 7.01 1.73
C ILE A 35 5.94 7.85 0.58
N ASP A 36 7.18 8.31 0.71
CA ASP A 36 7.89 9.04 -0.34
C ASP A 36 8.58 8.09 -1.32
N ALA A 37 8.89 8.60 -2.53
CA ALA A 37 9.70 7.88 -3.51
C ALA A 37 10.99 7.30 -2.92
N GLY A 38 11.31 6.07 -3.31
CA GLY A 38 12.44 5.29 -2.80
C GLY A 38 12.17 4.57 -1.48
N LYS A 39 11.02 4.80 -0.83
CA LYS A 39 10.63 4.11 0.41
C LYS A 39 9.57 3.04 0.15
N GLY A 40 9.47 2.10 1.09
CA GLY A 40 8.44 1.07 1.06
C GLY A 40 7.79 0.85 2.42
N LEU A 41 6.59 0.28 2.39
CA LEU A 41 5.81 -0.13 3.55
C LEU A 41 5.37 -1.58 3.37
N ARG A 42 5.76 -2.43 4.32
CA ARG A 42 5.30 -3.81 4.42
C ARG A 42 4.23 -3.91 5.50
N PHE A 43 3.10 -4.52 5.18
CA PHE A 43 1.96 -4.64 6.08
C PHE A 43 1.18 -5.94 5.82
N ALA A 44 0.25 -6.26 6.73
CA ALA A 44 -0.65 -7.40 6.59
C ALA A 44 -1.65 -7.10 5.46
N GLY A 45 -1.43 -7.73 4.30
CA GLY A 45 -2.22 -7.51 3.10
C GLY A 45 -3.62 -8.13 3.17
N ASP A 46 -3.82 -9.09 4.08
CA ASP A 46 -5.12 -9.67 4.43
C ASP A 46 -5.96 -8.79 5.37
N THR A 47 -5.44 -7.64 5.78
CA THR A 47 -6.17 -6.62 6.55
C THR A 47 -6.62 -5.47 5.66
N ALA A 48 -7.68 -4.78 6.08
CA ALA A 48 -8.20 -3.63 5.35
C ALA A 48 -7.16 -2.51 5.26
N HIS A 49 -6.91 -2.05 4.03
CA HIS A 49 -5.98 -0.98 3.74
C HIS A 49 -6.47 -0.12 2.58
N THR A 50 -5.94 1.10 2.49
CA THR A 50 -6.34 2.06 1.47
C THR A 50 -5.12 2.77 0.90
N TYR A 51 -5.08 2.91 -0.42
CA TYR A 51 -4.16 3.74 -1.19
C TYR A 51 -4.81 5.08 -1.49
N ARG A 52 -4.09 6.19 -1.32
CA ARG A 52 -4.59 7.51 -1.70
C ARG A 52 -3.47 8.36 -2.31
N ASN A 53 -3.77 8.97 -3.46
CA ASN A 53 -2.97 10.07 -3.98
C ASN A 53 -3.61 11.40 -3.59
N SER A 54 -2.96 12.09 -2.64
CA SER A 54 -3.39 13.39 -2.09
C SER A 54 -2.75 14.59 -2.80
N SER A 55 -2.00 14.36 -3.88
CA SER A 55 -1.35 15.41 -4.66
C SER A 55 -1.95 15.52 -6.07
N ASP A 56 -1.54 16.55 -6.80
CA ASP A 56 -1.79 16.75 -8.23
C ASP A 56 -0.77 16.02 -9.11
N GLN A 57 0.30 15.48 -8.53
CA GLN A 57 1.33 14.72 -9.24
C GLN A 57 0.94 13.25 -9.40
N THR A 58 1.36 12.64 -10.50
CA THR A 58 1.22 11.19 -10.70
C THR A 58 2.11 10.43 -9.71
N VAL A 59 1.54 9.39 -9.11
CA VAL A 59 2.23 8.48 -8.19
C VAL A 59 2.41 7.13 -8.88
N HIS A 60 3.64 6.64 -8.92
CA HIS A 60 3.96 5.30 -9.38
C HIS A 60 4.53 4.48 -8.23
N PHE A 61 3.98 3.30 -8.01
CA PHE A 61 4.44 2.38 -6.99
C PHE A 61 4.29 0.94 -7.46
N HIS A 62 5.09 0.05 -6.88
CA HIS A 62 4.92 -1.38 -7.02
C HIS A 62 4.19 -1.92 -5.80
N SER A 63 3.13 -2.67 -6.03
CA SER A 63 2.45 -3.48 -5.02
C SER A 63 2.92 -4.93 -5.23
N LEU A 64 3.66 -5.45 -4.23
CA LEU A 64 4.14 -6.82 -4.23
C LEU A 64 3.34 -7.62 -3.19
N ILE A 65 2.56 -8.58 -3.66
CA ILE A 65 1.71 -9.41 -2.80
C ILE A 65 2.35 -10.78 -2.65
N HIS A 66 2.69 -11.14 -1.41
CA HIS A 66 3.23 -12.44 -1.05
C HIS A 66 2.18 -13.27 -0.31
N TYR A 67 1.78 -14.37 -0.94
CA TYR A 67 0.95 -15.40 -0.32
C TYR A 67 1.88 -16.41 0.34
N PRO A 68 1.80 -16.61 1.67
CA PRO A 68 2.56 -17.67 2.33
C PRO A 68 2.20 -19.02 1.70
N ARG A 69 3.19 -19.89 1.57
CA ARG A 69 2.98 -21.29 1.21
C ARG A 69 3.06 -22.13 2.48
N ASP A 70 2.17 -23.10 2.58
CA ASP A 70 2.27 -24.18 3.57
C ASP A 70 3.53 -25.04 3.32
#